data_AF-A0A957U4J5-F1
#
_entry.id   AF-A0A957U4J5-F1
#
_cell.length_a   1.000
_cell.length_b   1.000
_cell.length_c   1.000
_cell.angle_alpha   90.00
_cell.angle_beta   90.00
_cell.angle_gamma   90.00
#
_symmetry.space_group_name_H-M   'P 1'
#
loop_
_entity.id
_entity.type
_entity.pdbx_description
1 polymer ?
#
loop_
_entity_poly.entity_id
_entity_poly.type
_entity_poly.pdbx_seq_one_letter_code
_entity_poly.pdbx_strand_id
1 'polypeptide(L)'
;FTEDPRNDHALIVLRFADGAIGHVQCSWALPGTVFRTRMELAGDDGLIEWDSLDTPALSLLMRNADDTGVDRSGRNPLAVDQSPYLAELAHFVDCYENNIPCRVSPHDGLMAVKIALAAIESMRTGRVITMADFQEVSA
;
A
#
# COMPACT_ATOMS: atom_id res chain seq x y z
N PHE A 1 -13.95 -10.52 -9.01
CA PHE A 1 -13.59 -9.20 -9.56
C PHE A 1 -14.53 -8.89 -10.70
N THR A 2 -15.00 -7.65 -10.77
CA THR A 2 -15.80 -7.21 -11.91
C THR A 2 -14.86 -7.11 -13.12
N GLU A 3 -15.33 -7.42 -14.32
CA GLU A 3 -14.50 -7.31 -15.55
C GLU A 3 -14.06 -5.87 -15.87
N ASP A 4 -14.47 -4.89 -15.06
CA ASP A 4 -13.97 -3.52 -15.03
C ASP A 4 -13.19 -3.26 -13.72
N PRO A 5 -11.84 -3.21 -13.76
CA PRO A 5 -11.01 -2.96 -12.59
C PRO A 5 -11.33 -1.64 -11.87
N ARG A 6 -11.93 -0.67 -12.56
CA ARG A 6 -12.33 0.62 -11.97
C ARG A 6 -13.50 0.51 -11.01
N ASN A 7 -14.09 -0.67 -10.84
CA ASN A 7 -15.13 -0.94 -9.86
C ASN A 7 -14.68 -1.93 -8.78
N ASP A 8 -13.41 -2.32 -8.78
CA ASP A 8 -12.91 -3.28 -7.79
C ASP A 8 -12.60 -2.60 -6.45
N HIS A 9 -13.02 -3.29 -5.39
CA HIS A 9 -12.76 -2.95 -4.00
C HIS A 9 -12.46 -4.23 -3.23
N ALA A 10 -11.51 -4.17 -2.31
CA ALA A 10 -11.23 -5.27 -1.39
C ALA A 10 -10.99 -4.76 0.03
N LEU A 11 -11.48 -5.55 0.98
CA LEU A 11 -11.18 -5.45 2.39
C LEU A 11 -10.63 -6.80 2.85
N ILE A 12 -9.41 -6.79 3.38
CA ILE A 12 -8.71 -7.97 3.89
C ILE A 12 -8.57 -7.78 5.40
N VAL A 13 -8.95 -8.80 6.17
CA VAL A 13 -8.79 -8.82 7.63
C VAL A 13 -7.69 -9.83 7.96
N LEU A 14 -6.66 -9.37 8.65
CA LEU A 14 -5.53 -10.17 9.09
C LEU A 14 -5.58 -10.35 10.61
N ARG A 15 -5.17 -11.53 11.07
CA ARG A 15 -4.85 -11.78 12.48
C ARG A 15 -3.36 -12.09 12.59
N PHE A 16 -2.64 -11.26 13.33
CA PHE A 16 -1.22 -11.45 13.60
C PHE A 16 -0.99 -12.48 14.71
N ALA A 17 0.26 -12.95 14.83
CA ALA A 17 0.63 -14.02 15.77
C ALA A 17 0.40 -13.64 17.24
N ASP A 18 0.51 -12.35 17.56
CA ASP A 18 0.24 -11.77 18.87
C ASP A 18 -1.27 -11.53 19.14
N GLY A 19 -2.12 -11.80 18.15
CA GLY A 19 -3.56 -11.61 18.24
C GLY A 19 -4.06 -10.26 17.73
N ALA A 20 -3.16 -9.33 17.34
CA ALA A 20 -3.55 -8.07 16.74
C ALA A 20 -4.35 -8.27 15.45
N ILE A 21 -5.26 -7.34 15.17
CA ILE A 21 -6.10 -7.36 13.96
C ILE A 21 -5.67 -6.25 13.02
N GLY A 22 -5.40 -6.61 11.77
CA GLY A 22 -5.10 -5.66 10.70
C GLY A 22 -6.24 -5.59 9.71
N HIS A 23 -6.56 -4.37 9.26
CA HIS A 23 -7.45 -4.15 8.12
C HIS A 23 -6.64 -3.57 6.97
N VAL A 24 -6.71 -4.21 5.81
CA VAL A 24 -6.13 -3.69 4.57
C VAL A 24 -7.28 -3.42 3.60
N GLN A 25 -7.46 -2.16 3.24
CA GLN A 25 -8.45 -1.74 2.26
C GLN A 25 -7.74 -1.23 1.01
N CYS A 26 -8.19 -1.69 -0.16
CA CYS A 26 -7.76 -1.16 -1.44
C CYS A 26 -8.97 -0.98 -2.37
N SER A 27 -8.99 0.12 -3.12
CA SER A 27 -10.15 0.49 -3.92
C SER A 27 -9.71 1.22 -5.19
N TRP A 28 -10.11 0.67 -6.33
CA TRP A 28 -10.11 1.37 -7.61
C TRP A 28 -11.48 1.99 -7.92
N ALA A 29 -12.51 1.57 -7.17
CA ALA A 29 -13.90 2.01 -7.28
C ALA A 29 -14.20 3.46 -6.87
N LEU A 30 -13.22 4.22 -6.38
CA LEU A 30 -13.48 5.54 -5.80
C LEU A 30 -13.43 6.64 -6.88
N PRO A 31 -14.56 7.30 -7.21
CA PRO A 31 -14.59 8.27 -8.30
C PRO A 31 -13.76 9.52 -7.98
N GLY A 32 -13.03 10.04 -8.97
CA GLY A 32 -12.33 11.33 -8.89
C GLY A 32 -11.25 11.41 -7.80
N THR A 33 -10.75 10.27 -7.33
CA THR A 33 -9.77 10.24 -6.24
C THR A 33 -8.34 10.14 -6.77
N VAL A 34 -7.45 10.87 -6.11
CA VAL A 34 -6.01 10.75 -6.30
C VAL A 34 -5.47 9.59 -5.49
N PHE A 35 -4.36 9.01 -5.94
CA PHE A 35 -3.69 7.95 -5.19
C PHE A 35 -3.43 8.40 -3.76
N ARG A 36 -4.03 7.72 -2.79
CA ARG A 36 -3.98 8.04 -1.36
C ARG A 36 -3.60 6.80 -0.59
N THR A 37 -2.68 6.96 0.34
CA THR A 37 -2.33 5.94 1.32
C THR A 37 -2.62 6.51 2.69
N ARG A 38 -3.31 5.73 3.54
CA ARG A 38 -3.58 6.08 4.93
C ARG A 38 -3.22 4.90 5.80
N MET A 39 -2.69 5.16 6.97
CA MET A 39 -2.42 4.16 8.00
C MET A 39 -2.90 4.66 9.35
N GLU A 40 -3.43 3.72 10.14
CA GLU A 40 -3.78 3.92 11.53
C GLU A 40 -3.19 2.74 12.32
N LEU A 41 -2.57 3.04 13.46
CA LEU A 41 -2.01 2.04 14.37
C LEU A 41 -2.46 2.38 15.79
N ALA A 42 -3.32 1.53 16.35
CA ALA A 42 -3.79 1.64 17.73
C ALA A 42 -3.06 0.62 18.61
N GLY A 43 -2.66 1.06 19.80
CA GLY A 43 -2.11 0.22 20.85
C GLY A 43 -2.56 0.70 22.23
N ASP A 44 -2.04 0.07 23.28
CA ASP A 44 -2.46 0.35 24.66
C ASP A 44 -2.20 1.80 25.09
N ASP A 45 -1.16 2.42 24.53
CA ASP A 45 -0.71 3.78 24.85
C ASP A 45 -1.25 4.86 23.90
N GLY A 46 -2.07 4.49 22.91
CA GLY A 46 -2.73 5.47 22.03
C GLY A 46 -2.83 5.07 20.57
N LEU A 47 -2.97 6.10 19.72
CA LEU A 47 -3.25 5.98 18.29
C LEU A 47 -2.26 6.83 17.49
N ILE A 48 -1.66 6.23 16.47
CA ILE A 48 -0.88 6.90 15.44
C ILE A 48 -1.71 6.88 14.16
N GLU A 49 -1.90 8.04 13.55
CA GLU A 49 -2.53 8.17 12.23
C GLU A 49 -1.58 8.89 11.27
N TRP A 50 -1.63 8.47 10.01
CA TRP A 50 -0.93 9.17 8.93
C TRP A 50 -1.75 9.06 7.65
N ASP A 51 -1.80 10.16 6.89
CA ASP A 51 -2.47 10.26 5.61
C ASP A 51 -1.55 10.95 4.60
N SER A 52 -1.39 10.35 3.43
CA SER A 52 -0.60 10.93 2.35
C SER A 52 -1.16 12.26 1.83
N LEU A 53 -2.43 12.58 2.13
CA LEU A 53 -3.04 13.87 1.79
C LEU A 53 -2.90 14.94 2.87
N ASP A 54 -2.38 14.60 4.06
CA ASP A 54 -2.28 15.56 5.17
C ASP A 54 -1.18 16.63 5.00
N THR A 55 -0.46 16.70 3.86
CA THR A 55 0.29 17.93 3.46
C THR A 55 0.68 17.95 1.97
N PRO A 56 0.63 19.11 1.28
CA PRO A 56 1.43 20.33 1.58
C PRO A 56 0.60 21.61 1.78
N ALA A 57 1.22 22.67 2.32
CA ALA A 57 0.64 24.02 2.49
C ALA A 57 0.12 24.66 1.18
N LEU A 58 0.51 24.14 0.02
CA LEU A 58 0.03 24.53 -1.30
C LEU A 58 -0.20 23.27 -2.13
N SER A 59 -1.43 23.10 -2.64
CA SER A 59 -1.77 22.03 -3.59
C SER A 59 -1.96 22.61 -4.99
N LEU A 60 -1.20 22.13 -5.97
CA LEU A 60 -1.43 22.43 -7.38
C LEU A 60 -2.39 21.38 -7.95
N LEU A 61 -3.55 21.84 -8.40
CA LEU A 61 -4.52 21.05 -9.16
C LEU A 61 -4.44 21.53 -10.60
N MET A 62 -3.86 20.72 -11.49
CA MET A 62 -3.77 21.04 -12.92
C MET A 62 -4.71 20.12 -13.71
N ARG A 63 -5.35 20.70 -14.72
CA ARG A 63 -6.15 19.93 -15.69
C ARG A 63 -5.19 19.20 -16.63
N ASN A 64 -5.36 17.87 -16.76
CA ASN A 64 -4.56 17.10 -17.70
C ASN A 64 -4.95 17.46 -19.14
N ALA A 65 -4.00 17.32 -20.08
CA ALA A 65 -4.15 17.75 -21.48
C ALA A 65 -5.31 17.05 -22.24
N ASP A 66 -5.77 15.91 -21.72
CA ASP A 66 -6.82 15.06 -22.24
C ASP A 66 -8.17 15.21 -21.50
N ASP A 67 -8.25 16.11 -20.51
CA ASP A 67 -9.45 16.37 -19.68
C ASP A 67 -10.01 15.13 -18.95
N THR A 68 -9.19 14.09 -18.79
CA THR A 68 -9.59 12.82 -18.14
C THR A 68 -9.37 12.80 -16.63
N GLY A 69 -8.72 13.83 -16.07
CA GLY A 69 -8.41 13.88 -14.65
C GLY A 69 -7.67 15.13 -14.21
N VAL A 70 -7.38 15.16 -12.91
CA VAL A 70 -6.64 16.23 -12.24
C VAL A 70 -5.31 15.67 -11.74
N ASP A 71 -4.20 16.21 -12.21
CA ASP A 71 -2.89 15.94 -11.63
C ASP A 71 -2.75 16.76 -10.33
N ARG A 72 -2.62 16.06 -9.21
CA ARG A 72 -2.30 16.67 -7.91
C ARG A 72 -0.83 16.46 -7.63
N SER A 73 -0.04 17.51 -7.85
CA SER A 73 1.28 17.59 -7.25
C SER A 73 1.18 18.28 -5.90
N GLY A 74 1.32 17.50 -4.83
CA GLY A 74 1.56 18.04 -3.51
C GLY A 74 3.00 18.54 -3.45
N ARG A 75 3.24 19.84 -3.68
CA ARG A 75 4.57 20.43 -3.52
C ARG A 75 4.63 21.21 -2.21
N ASN A 76 5.38 20.71 -1.23
CA ASN A 76 5.84 21.55 -0.13
C ASN A 76 7.14 22.24 -0.58
N PRO A 77 7.16 23.55 -0.86
CA PRO A 77 8.37 24.24 -1.30
C PRO A 77 9.49 24.28 -0.23
N LEU A 78 9.20 23.90 1.02
CA LEU A 78 10.15 23.80 2.12
C LEU A 78 10.55 22.36 2.47
N ALA A 79 9.87 21.35 1.92
CA ALA A 79 10.28 19.97 2.12
C ALA A 79 11.38 19.63 1.11
N VAL A 80 12.54 19.17 1.62
CA VAL A 80 13.52 18.45 0.80
C VAL A 80 12.77 17.28 0.17
N ASP A 81 12.75 17.21 -1.16
CA ASP A 81 11.99 16.26 -1.99
C ASP A 81 11.73 14.90 -1.28
N GLN A 82 10.60 14.77 -0.56
CA GLN A 82 10.26 13.57 0.23
C GLN A 82 9.54 12.55 -0.65
N SER A 83 10.00 12.38 -1.89
CA SER A 83 9.44 11.36 -2.77
C SER A 83 9.77 9.98 -2.20
N PRO A 84 8.78 9.17 -1.79
CA PRO A 84 9.05 7.84 -1.24
C PRO A 84 9.78 6.96 -2.25
N TYR A 85 9.49 7.12 -3.55
CA TYR A 85 10.18 6.42 -4.64
C TYR A 85 11.64 6.83 -4.79
N LEU A 86 11.95 8.13 -4.63
CA LEU A 86 13.34 8.60 -4.66
C LEU A 86 14.11 8.06 -3.46
N ALA A 87 13.50 8.08 -2.27
CA ALA A 87 14.10 7.54 -1.06
C ALA A 87 14.35 6.03 -1.16
N GLU A 88 13.41 5.27 -1.72
CA GLU A 88 13.56 3.84 -1.97
C GLU A 88 14.71 3.55 -2.94
N LEU A 89 14.77 4.26 -4.08
CA LEU A 89 15.83 4.08 -5.06
C LEU A 89 17.20 4.47 -4.52
N ALA A 90 17.29 5.58 -3.78
CA ALA A 90 18.54 5.99 -3.13
C ALA A 90 19.01 4.96 -2.10
N HIS A 91 18.09 4.40 -1.30
CA HIS A 91 18.39 3.33 -0.34
C HIS A 91 18.88 2.06 -1.05
N PHE A 92 18.27 1.69 -2.18
CA PHE A 92 18.70 0.54 -2.97
C PHE A 92 20.12 0.73 -3.54
N VAL A 93 20.42 1.91 -4.10
CA VAL A 93 21.75 2.25 -4.61
C VAL A 93 22.79 2.17 -3.49
N ASP A 94 22.51 2.75 -2.32
CA ASP A 94 23.39 2.69 -1.15
C ASP A 94 23.68 1.25 -0.71
N CYS A 95 22.64 0.40 -0.67
CA CYS A 95 22.79 -1.01 -0.35
C CYS A 95 23.68 -1.76 -1.35
N TYR A 96 23.50 -1.46 -2.63
CA TYR A 96 24.29 -2.05 -3.71
C TYR A 96 25.75 -1.61 -3.66
N GLU A 97 26.03 -0.32 -3.51
CA GLU A 97 27.39 0.24 -3.49
C GLU A 97 28.18 -0.19 -2.25
N ASN A 98 27.51 -0.24 -1.09
CA ASN A 98 28.16 -0.58 0.18
C ASN A 98 28.05 -2.08 0.54
N ASN A 99 27.40 -2.89 -0.31
CA ASN A 99 27.17 -4.32 -0.08
C ASN A 99 26.53 -4.60 1.29
N ILE A 100 25.54 -3.79 1.66
CA ILE A 100 24.76 -3.95 2.89
C ILE A 100 23.35 -4.49 2.57
N PRO A 101 22.71 -5.23 3.50
CA PRO A 101 21.36 -5.73 3.27
C PRO A 101 20.33 -4.59 3.13
N CYS A 102 19.44 -4.70 2.15
CA CYS A 102 18.29 -3.82 2.03
C CYS A 102 17.36 -3.97 3.25
N ARG A 103 16.79 -2.84 3.72
CA ARG A 103 15.78 -2.82 4.79
C ARG A 103 14.53 -3.61 4.43
N VAL A 104 14.14 -3.55 3.15
CA VAL A 104 13.11 -4.39 2.55
C VAL A 104 13.82 -5.47 1.74
N SER A 105 13.63 -6.71 2.14
CA SER A 105 14.24 -7.88 1.53
C SER A 105 13.34 -8.49 0.44
N PRO A 106 13.88 -9.35 -0.44
CA PRO A 106 13.06 -10.13 -1.37
C PRO A 106 12.01 -11.01 -0.66
N HIS A 107 12.30 -11.44 0.57
CA HIS A 107 11.37 -12.24 1.37
C HIS A 107 10.11 -11.44 1.74
N ASP A 108 10.24 -10.14 2.01
CA ASP A 108 9.10 -9.28 2.32
C ASP A 108 8.15 -9.17 1.12
N GLY A 109 8.69 -9.02 -0.09
CA GLY A 109 7.92 -9.04 -1.33
C GLY A 109 7.21 -10.37 -1.58
N LEU A 110 7.90 -11.49 -1.36
CA LEU A 110 7.30 -12.83 -1.45
C LEU A 110 6.14 -13.00 -0.48
N MET A 111 6.31 -12.58 0.78
CA MET A 111 5.27 -12.69 1.79
C MET A 111 4.07 -11.80 1.49
N ALA A 112 4.28 -10.60 0.95
CA ALA A 112 3.19 -9.73 0.51
C ALA A 112 2.34 -10.39 -0.58
N VAL A 113 2.97 -11.00 -1.59
CA VAL A 113 2.26 -11.74 -2.65
C VAL A 113 1.51 -12.94 -2.05
N LYS A 114 2.16 -13.69 -1.15
CA LYS A 114 1.54 -14.84 -0.49
C LYS A 114 0.28 -14.46 0.28
N ILE A 115 0.29 -13.32 0.99
CA ILE A 115 -0.87 -12.79 1.70
C ILE A 115 -1.99 -12.41 0.72
N ALA A 116 -1.66 -11.76 -0.40
CA ALA A 116 -2.65 -11.40 -1.42
C ALA A 116 -3.32 -12.63 -2.04
N LEU A 117 -2.55 -13.67 -2.34
CA LEU A 117 -3.07 -14.94 -2.87
C LEU A 117 -3.95 -15.67 -1.83
N ALA A 118 -3.56 -15.67 -0.56
CA ALA A 118 -4.38 -16.22 0.51
C ALA A 118 -5.72 -15.47 0.67
N ALA A 119 -5.71 -14.14 0.51
CA ALA A 119 -6.93 -13.33 0.54
C ALA A 119 -7.86 -13.66 -0.65
N ILE A 120 -7.31 -13.88 -1.85
CA ILE A 120 -8.08 -14.32 -3.02
C ILE A 120 -8.69 -15.70 -2.79
N GLU A 121 -7.94 -16.65 -2.20
CA GLU A 121 -8.46 -17.98 -1.88
C GLU A 121 -9.54 -17.92 -0.78
N SER A 122 -9.35 -17.05 0.22
CA SER A 122 -10.37 -16.77 1.23
C SER A 122 -11.67 -16.26 0.61
N MET A 123 -11.57 -15.30 -0.31
CA MET A 123 -12.71 -14.76 -1.05
C MET A 123 -13.43 -15.85 -1.87
N ARG A 124 -12.69 -16.73 -2.55
CA ARG A 124 -13.26 -17.81 -3.37
C ARG A 124 -13.97 -18.87 -2.54
N THR A 125 -13.41 -19.23 -1.40
CA THR A 125 -13.89 -20.36 -0.57
C THR A 125 -14.84 -19.92 0.54
N GLY A 126 -14.86 -18.63 0.89
CA GLY A 126 -15.57 -18.09 2.05
C GLY A 126 -14.97 -18.53 3.39
N ARG A 127 -13.71 -18.98 3.42
CA ARG A 127 -13.04 -19.51 4.63
C ARG A 127 -11.84 -18.67 5.03
N VAL A 128 -11.51 -18.72 6.32
CA VAL A 128 -10.26 -18.16 6.84
C VAL A 128 -9.09 -19.03 6.37
N ILE A 129 -8.03 -18.40 5.86
CA ILE A 129 -6.82 -19.07 5.40
C ILE A 129 -5.71 -18.89 6.45
N THR A 130 -5.16 -20.01 6.93
CA THR A 130 -4.02 -20.01 7.85
C THR A 130 -2.72 -19.98 7.06
N MET A 131 -1.89 -18.95 7.28
CA MET A 131 -0.69 -18.72 6.47
C MET A 131 0.38 -19.82 6.59
N ALA A 132 0.41 -20.55 7.70
CA ALA A 132 1.34 -21.67 7.92
C ALA A 132 1.07 -22.83 6.96
N ASP A 133 -0.20 -23.07 6.62
CA ASP A 133 -0.64 -24.20 5.80
C ASP A 133 -0.85 -23.80 4.33
N PHE A 134 -0.89 -22.49 4.04
CA PHE A 134 -1.10 -21.99 2.69
C PHE A 134 0.17 -22.20 1.85
N GLN A 135 0.04 -23.06 0.84
CA GLN A 135 1.04 -23.27 -0.19
C GLN A 135 0.60 -22.53 -1.45
N GLU A 136 1.53 -21.87 -2.14
CA GLU A 136 1.26 -21.42 -3.50
C GLU A 136 0.95 -22.66 -4.35
N VAL A 137 -0.26 -22.73 -4.89
CA VAL A 137 -0.58 -23.76 -5.86
C VAL A 137 0.25 -23.46 -7.09
N SER A 138 1.25 -24.30 -7.36
CA SER A 138 1.99 -24.25 -8.63
C SER A 138 0.97 -24.42 -9.77
N ALA A 139 0.85 -23.37 -10.60
CA ALA A 139 0.07 -23.42 -11.84
C ALA A 139 0.63 -24.44 -12.83
#